data_AF-A0A1Y2CMZ5-F1
#
_entry.id   AF-A0A1Y2CMZ5-F1
#
_cell.length_a   1.000
_cell.length_b   1.000
_cell.length_c   1.000
_cell.angle_alpha   90.00
_cell.angle_beta   90.00
_cell.angle_gamma   90.00
#
_symmetry.space_group_name_H-M   'P 1'
#
loop_
_entity.id
_entity.type
_entity.pdbx_description
1 polymer ?
#
loop_
_entity_poly.entity_id
_entity_poly.type
_entity_poly.pdbx_seq_one_letter_code
_entity_poly.pdbx_strand_id
1 'polypeptide(L)'
;MTSTNSTLTLDFLDTISTPVNFFLMGLCVEVSFAALLDLTPRLVTAISQTRNWKELPVLLIFLISINLCLILNNFFDMPAWFPEFMTQDGCVGINFIDNLLWHIFFVLFDTFILWKSWIVTDKNRLYLAACIVAMGFRLSTGILDLVWTTAYWDSQVGCVYNQSDFSTMLYTAADAVCDAIATLGALTMFLKSDLGGLLSFETLWFRLLKENVFRSGLTLIICSIVMFMSRSPLVPLNILYMSFSAQQYIYIRLANLELHYKDERKVSQTIRITAPDASTRKKSSVAARQSIVRSAGVTDVININSDSTTKSK
;
A
#
# COMPACT_ATOMS: atom_id res chain seq x y z
N MET A 1 35.61 -25.54 13.00
CA MET A 1 34.56 -26.00 13.93
C MET A 1 33.24 -25.20 13.80
N THR A 2 33.02 -24.43 12.72
CA THR A 2 31.79 -23.64 12.51
C THR A 2 30.83 -24.21 11.47
N SER A 3 31.18 -25.30 10.76
CA SER A 3 30.37 -25.84 9.65
C SER A 3 29.20 -26.73 10.07
N THR A 4 29.24 -27.34 11.26
CA THR A 4 28.20 -28.26 11.73
C THR A 4 26.95 -27.55 12.26
N ASN A 5 27.09 -26.32 12.73
CA ASN A 5 25.95 -25.56 13.27
C ASN A 5 25.09 -24.94 12.16
N SER A 6 25.69 -24.58 11.01
CA SER A 6 24.97 -23.98 9.88
C SER A 6 24.08 -24.97 9.14
N THR A 7 24.44 -26.26 9.10
CA THR A 7 23.62 -27.30 8.46
C THR A 7 22.38 -27.61 9.29
N LEU A 8 22.54 -27.75 10.62
CA LEU A 8 21.42 -28.01 11.54
C LEU A 8 20.34 -26.92 11.46
N THR A 9 20.74 -25.65 11.30
CA THR A 9 19.78 -24.54 11.19
C THR A 9 19.00 -24.55 9.88
N LEU A 10 19.62 -24.96 8.76
CA LEU A 10 18.94 -25.00 7.47
C LEU A 10 17.97 -26.18 7.38
N ASP A 11 18.35 -27.35 7.89
CA ASP A 11 17.48 -28.53 7.92
C ASP A 11 16.23 -28.29 8.76
N PHE A 12 16.40 -27.61 9.91
CA PHE A 12 15.27 -27.20 10.74
C PHE A 12 14.35 -26.21 10.02
N LEU A 13 14.93 -25.17 9.37
CA LEU A 13 14.15 -24.18 8.63
C LEU A 13 13.39 -24.79 7.45
N ASP A 14 14.01 -25.70 6.71
CA ASP A 14 13.37 -26.41 5.60
C ASP A 14 12.18 -27.24 6.11
N THR A 15 12.35 -27.96 7.22
CA THR A 15 11.29 -28.77 7.83
C THR A 15 10.07 -27.93 8.24
N ILE A 16 10.27 -26.72 8.77
CA ILE A 16 9.18 -25.85 9.20
C ILE A 16 8.65 -24.94 8.08
N SER A 17 9.36 -24.81 6.96
CA SER A 17 9.01 -23.86 5.91
C SER A 17 7.64 -24.15 5.29
N THR A 18 7.33 -25.42 4.99
CA THR A 18 6.04 -25.85 4.42
C THR A 18 4.84 -25.51 5.32
N PRO A 19 4.78 -25.89 6.61
CA PRO A 19 3.65 -25.52 7.46
C PRO A 19 3.54 -24.00 7.68
N VAL A 20 4.66 -23.28 7.75
CA VAL A 20 4.66 -21.81 7.83
C VAL A 20 4.12 -21.21 6.53
N ASN A 21 4.47 -21.76 5.37
CA ASN A 21 3.97 -21.34 4.07
C ASN A 21 2.43 -21.41 4.03
N PHE A 22 1.86 -22.58 4.35
CA PHE A 22 0.40 -22.76 4.40
C PHE A 22 -0.28 -21.85 5.42
N PHE A 23 0.34 -21.62 6.57
CA PHE A 23 -0.18 -20.66 7.55
C PHE A 23 -0.24 -19.24 6.97
N LEU A 24 0.83 -18.78 6.30
CA LEU A 24 0.88 -17.47 5.65
C LEU A 24 -0.12 -17.36 4.50
N MET A 25 -0.26 -18.39 3.67
CA MET A 25 -1.27 -18.45 2.60
C MET A 25 -2.69 -18.35 3.18
N GLY A 26 -2.99 -19.09 4.25
CA GLY A 26 -4.27 -19.02 4.96
C GLY A 26 -4.57 -17.61 5.47
N LEU A 27 -3.57 -16.94 6.07
CA LEU A 27 -3.68 -15.55 6.48
C LEU A 27 -3.92 -14.60 5.29
N CYS A 28 -3.27 -14.83 4.14
CA CYS A 28 -3.49 -14.03 2.93
C CYS A 28 -4.94 -14.16 2.43
N VAL A 29 -5.48 -15.39 2.42
CA VAL A 29 -6.86 -15.65 2.02
C VAL A 29 -7.85 -15.02 2.99
N GLU A 30 -7.64 -15.18 4.30
CA GLU A 30 -8.49 -14.57 5.34
C GLU A 30 -8.57 -13.05 5.19
N VAL A 31 -7.39 -12.40 5.10
CA VAL A 31 -7.29 -10.94 4.94
C VAL A 31 -7.96 -10.48 3.66
N SER A 32 -7.75 -11.21 2.57
CA SER A 32 -8.31 -10.85 1.27
C SER A 32 -9.82 -10.98 1.24
N PHE A 33 -10.34 -12.07 1.81
CA PHE A 33 -11.77 -12.32 1.87
C PHE A 33 -12.47 -11.28 2.76
N ALA A 34 -11.92 -10.97 3.93
CA ALA A 34 -12.44 -9.93 4.81
C ALA A 34 -12.48 -8.56 4.11
N ALA A 35 -11.41 -8.20 3.38
CA ALA A 35 -11.36 -6.96 2.62
C ALA A 35 -12.40 -6.93 1.48
N LEU A 36 -12.60 -8.03 0.75
CA LEU A 36 -13.62 -8.11 -0.31
C LEU A 36 -15.03 -7.91 0.23
N LEU A 37 -15.35 -8.48 1.41
CA LEU A 37 -16.64 -8.28 2.07
C LEU A 37 -16.89 -6.82 2.47
N ASP A 38 -15.86 -6.08 2.90
CA ASP A 38 -15.98 -4.65 3.22
C ASP A 38 -16.00 -3.76 1.97
N LEU A 39 -15.18 -4.07 0.96
CA LEU A 39 -15.01 -3.28 -0.25
C LEU A 39 -16.21 -3.33 -1.19
N THR A 40 -16.83 -4.49 -1.35
CA THR A 40 -17.93 -4.71 -2.29
C THR A 40 -19.14 -3.79 -2.03
N PRO A 41 -19.72 -3.72 -0.82
CA PRO A 41 -20.84 -2.82 -0.54
C PRO A 41 -20.44 -1.34 -0.67
N ARG A 42 -19.18 -1.00 -0.34
CA ARG A 42 -18.64 0.37 -0.52
C ARG A 42 -18.58 0.73 -2.01
N LEU A 43 -18.18 -0.20 -2.88
CA LEU A 43 -18.14 0.01 -4.32
C LEU A 43 -19.55 0.16 -4.91
N VAL A 44 -20.48 -0.72 -4.56
CA VAL A 44 -21.89 -0.64 -5.01
C VAL A 44 -22.50 0.71 -4.61
N THR A 45 -22.29 1.14 -3.37
CA THR A 45 -22.75 2.45 -2.88
C THR A 45 -22.08 3.61 -3.61
N ALA A 46 -20.77 3.52 -3.86
CA ALA A 46 -20.05 4.56 -4.59
C ALA A 46 -20.58 4.69 -6.02
N ILE A 47 -20.77 3.58 -6.73
CA ILE A 47 -21.30 3.56 -8.10
C ILE A 47 -22.74 4.10 -8.14
N SER A 48 -23.60 3.72 -7.19
CA SER A 48 -25.00 4.15 -7.20
C SER A 48 -25.17 5.64 -6.86
N GLN A 49 -24.34 6.19 -5.98
CA GLN A 49 -24.45 7.57 -5.53
C GLN A 49 -23.70 8.57 -6.43
N THR A 50 -22.64 8.14 -7.12
CA THR A 50 -21.85 9.06 -7.95
C THR A 50 -22.18 8.92 -9.44
N ARG A 51 -22.83 9.97 -9.98
CA ARG A 51 -23.00 10.14 -11.43
C ARG A 51 -21.67 10.34 -12.18
N ASN A 52 -20.60 10.73 -11.47
CA ASN A 52 -19.26 10.94 -12.03
C ASN A 52 -18.26 9.96 -11.41
N TRP A 53 -17.55 9.22 -12.26
CA TRP A 53 -16.44 8.31 -11.91
C TRP A 53 -15.27 9.08 -11.31
N LYS A 54 -15.38 9.40 -10.02
CA LYS A 54 -14.30 10.04 -9.25
C LYS A 54 -13.21 9.02 -8.87
N GLU A 55 -12.15 9.51 -8.23
CA GLU A 55 -10.99 8.71 -7.79
C GLU A 55 -11.37 7.58 -6.83
N LEU A 56 -12.50 7.70 -6.12
CA LEU A 56 -12.95 6.71 -5.14
C LEU A 56 -13.34 5.34 -5.75
N PRO A 57 -14.26 5.24 -6.73
CA PRO A 57 -14.53 3.98 -7.42
C PRO A 57 -13.28 3.28 -7.96
N VAL A 58 -12.34 4.05 -8.55
CA VAL A 58 -11.09 3.52 -9.10
C VAL A 58 -10.23 2.88 -7.99
N LEU A 59 -10.07 3.56 -6.86
CA LEU A 59 -9.38 3.03 -5.68
C LEU A 59 -9.99 1.70 -5.22
N LEU A 60 -11.32 1.63 -5.12
CA LEU A 60 -12.03 0.43 -4.66
C LEU A 60 -11.89 -0.73 -5.65
N ILE A 61 -11.93 -0.45 -6.95
CA ILE A 61 -11.71 -1.46 -8.00
C ILE A 61 -10.29 -2.03 -7.88
N PHE A 62 -9.26 -1.20 -7.73
CA PHE A 62 -7.90 -1.69 -7.53
C PHE A 62 -7.79 -2.62 -6.32
N LEU A 63 -8.33 -2.20 -5.17
CA LEU A 63 -8.28 -3.02 -3.96
C LEU A 63 -9.03 -4.35 -4.16
N ILE A 64 -10.22 -4.34 -4.78
CA ILE A 64 -10.95 -5.58 -5.08
C ILE A 64 -10.14 -6.48 -6.01
N SER A 65 -9.55 -5.93 -7.07
CA SER A 65 -8.73 -6.69 -8.02
C SER A 65 -7.51 -7.30 -7.36
N ILE A 66 -6.80 -6.57 -6.49
CA ILE A 66 -5.63 -7.06 -5.75
C ILE A 66 -6.03 -8.24 -4.84
N ASN A 67 -7.08 -8.08 -4.03
CA ASN A 67 -7.54 -9.12 -3.10
C ASN A 67 -8.07 -10.36 -3.84
N LEU A 68 -8.82 -10.17 -4.94
CA LEU A 68 -9.31 -11.28 -5.76
C LEU A 68 -8.16 -12.03 -6.44
N CYS A 69 -7.20 -11.31 -7.02
CA CYS A 69 -6.04 -11.90 -7.67
C CYS A 69 -5.22 -12.73 -6.67
N LEU A 70 -5.06 -12.26 -5.43
CA LEU A 70 -4.34 -13.00 -4.41
C LEU A 70 -5.05 -14.30 -4.00
N ILE A 71 -6.38 -14.29 -3.87
CA ILE A 71 -7.16 -15.51 -3.59
C ILE A 71 -6.98 -16.51 -4.73
N LEU A 72 -7.05 -16.05 -5.99
CA LEU A 72 -6.83 -16.90 -7.15
C LEU A 72 -5.40 -17.47 -7.15
N ASN A 73 -4.39 -16.64 -6.89
CA ASN A 73 -3.00 -17.09 -6.79
C ASN A 73 -2.86 -18.21 -5.75
N ASN A 74 -3.35 -17.99 -4.52
CA ASN A 74 -3.25 -19.00 -3.46
C ASN A 74 -3.98 -20.31 -3.80
N PHE A 75 -5.05 -20.24 -4.60
CA PHE A 75 -5.76 -21.42 -5.08
C PHE A 75 -4.93 -22.22 -6.10
N PHE A 76 -4.22 -21.55 -7.01
CA PHE A 76 -3.37 -22.20 -8.02
C PHE A 76 -1.98 -22.61 -7.51
N ASP A 77 -1.49 -22.00 -6.44
CA ASP A 77 -0.26 -22.39 -5.73
C ASP A 77 -0.45 -23.69 -4.92
N MET A 78 -1.64 -23.94 -4.37
CA MET A 78 -1.94 -25.12 -3.55
C MET A 78 -1.52 -26.47 -4.20
N PRO A 79 -1.86 -26.77 -5.46
CA PRO A 79 -1.40 -27.98 -6.14
C PRO A 79 0.13 -28.16 -6.20
N ALA A 80 0.92 -27.08 -6.19
CA ALA A 80 2.38 -27.18 -6.23
C ALA A 80 2.96 -27.87 -4.97
N TRP A 81 2.22 -27.84 -3.86
CA TRP A 81 2.62 -28.42 -2.58
C TRP A 81 2.09 -29.81 -2.31
N PHE A 82 1.14 -30.28 -3.12
CA PHE A 82 0.49 -31.58 -2.98
C PHE A 82 0.65 -32.34 -4.29
N PRO A 83 1.72 -33.15 -4.41
CA PRO A 83 2.03 -33.90 -5.63
C PRO A 83 0.85 -34.75 -6.11
N GLU A 84 0.00 -35.20 -5.19
CA GLU A 84 -1.19 -36.02 -5.49
C GLU A 84 -2.25 -35.27 -6.31
N PHE A 85 -2.28 -33.94 -6.25
CA PHE A 85 -3.20 -33.11 -7.04
C PHE A 85 -2.62 -32.71 -8.40
N MET A 86 -1.33 -32.96 -8.64
CA MET A 86 -0.65 -32.55 -9.87
C MET A 86 -0.56 -33.73 -10.85
N THR A 87 -1.23 -33.62 -12.00
CA THR A 87 -1.08 -34.58 -13.10
C THR A 87 0.01 -34.14 -14.07
N GLN A 88 0.49 -35.08 -14.90
CA GLN A 88 1.44 -34.79 -15.97
C GLN A 88 0.96 -33.67 -16.90
N ASP A 89 -0.32 -33.70 -17.29
CA ASP A 89 -0.91 -32.69 -18.17
C ASP A 89 -1.11 -31.33 -17.46
N GLY A 90 -1.32 -31.35 -16.15
CA GLY A 90 -1.53 -30.15 -15.33
C GLY A 90 -0.24 -29.43 -14.94
N CYS A 91 0.89 -30.15 -14.85
CA CYS A 91 2.14 -29.65 -14.30
C CYS A 91 2.60 -28.32 -14.94
N VAL A 92 2.68 -28.27 -16.27
CA VAL A 92 3.14 -27.06 -16.97
C VAL A 92 2.10 -25.94 -16.88
N GLY A 93 0.82 -26.27 -17.12
CA GLY A 93 -0.26 -25.29 -17.20
C GLY A 93 -0.57 -24.62 -15.87
N ILE A 94 -0.68 -25.39 -14.78
CA ILE A 94 -1.00 -24.88 -13.44
C ILE A 94 0.13 -23.97 -12.93
N ASN A 95 1.39 -24.42 -13.02
CA ASN A 95 2.53 -23.61 -12.59
C ASN A 95 2.69 -22.32 -13.44
N PHE A 96 2.38 -22.37 -14.74
CA PHE A 96 2.37 -21.16 -15.56
C PHE A 96 1.27 -20.18 -15.13
N ILE A 97 0.05 -20.68 -14.85
CA ILE A 97 -1.07 -19.84 -14.38
C ILE A 97 -0.76 -19.25 -13.01
N ASP A 98 -0.19 -20.04 -12.09
CA ASP A 98 0.23 -19.56 -10.78
C ASP A 98 1.28 -18.44 -10.90
N ASN A 99 2.36 -18.66 -11.66
CA ASN A 99 3.38 -17.63 -11.88
C ASN A 99 2.81 -16.37 -12.58
N LEU A 100 1.85 -16.55 -13.49
CA LEU A 100 1.12 -15.44 -14.11
C LEU A 100 0.30 -14.64 -13.10
N LEU A 101 -0.45 -15.31 -12.23
CA LEU A 101 -1.25 -14.66 -11.18
C LEU A 101 -0.36 -13.95 -10.16
N TRP A 102 0.81 -14.52 -9.86
CA TRP A 102 1.83 -13.90 -9.02
C TRP A 102 2.23 -12.55 -9.59
N HIS A 103 2.60 -12.51 -10.88
CA HIS A 103 2.95 -11.25 -11.53
C HIS A 103 1.78 -10.27 -11.64
N ILE A 104 0.57 -10.73 -11.95
CA ILE A 104 -0.61 -9.86 -12.02
C ILE A 104 -0.85 -9.20 -10.66
N PHE A 105 -0.72 -9.94 -9.55
CA PHE A 105 -0.90 -9.41 -8.21
C PHE A 105 0.08 -8.25 -7.92
N PHE A 106 1.38 -8.45 -8.14
CA PHE A 106 2.38 -7.40 -7.91
C PHE A 106 2.26 -6.23 -8.90
N VAL A 107 1.95 -6.49 -10.17
CA VAL A 107 1.69 -5.42 -11.16
C VAL A 107 0.48 -4.57 -10.76
N LEU A 108 -0.59 -5.18 -10.26
CA LEU A 108 -1.76 -4.46 -9.74
C LEU A 108 -1.37 -3.62 -8.52
N PHE A 109 -0.58 -4.16 -7.60
CA PHE A 109 -0.09 -3.44 -6.43
C PHE A 109 0.78 -2.22 -6.81
N ASP A 110 1.76 -2.42 -7.69
CA ASP A 110 2.66 -1.35 -8.16
C ASP A 110 1.88 -0.25 -8.89
N THR A 111 0.95 -0.65 -9.76
CA THR A 111 0.06 0.28 -10.46
C THR A 111 -0.76 1.09 -9.45
N PHE A 112 -1.31 0.44 -8.42
CA PHE A 112 -2.10 1.08 -7.38
C PHE A 112 -1.29 2.14 -6.60
N ILE A 113 -0.08 1.80 -6.14
CA ILE A 113 0.75 2.74 -5.37
C ILE A 113 1.27 3.90 -6.22
N LEU A 114 1.64 3.65 -7.47
CA LEU A 114 2.10 4.69 -8.40
C LEU A 114 0.97 5.61 -8.81
N TRP A 115 -0.24 5.06 -9.06
CA TRP A 115 -1.44 5.84 -9.35
C TRP A 115 -1.82 6.74 -8.17
N LYS A 116 -1.84 6.21 -6.94
CA LYS A 116 -2.08 7.01 -5.72
C LYS A 116 -1.07 8.15 -5.62
N SER A 117 0.20 7.83 -5.81
CA SER A 117 1.29 8.83 -5.70
C SER A 117 1.20 9.89 -6.81
N TRP A 118 0.77 9.52 -8.01
CA TRP A 118 0.55 10.47 -9.10
C TRP A 118 -0.57 11.47 -8.76
N ILE A 119 -1.66 11.01 -8.15
CA ILE A 119 -2.73 11.90 -7.64
C ILE A 119 -2.18 12.84 -6.57
N VAL A 120 -1.38 12.31 -5.62
CA VAL A 120 -0.74 13.10 -4.55
C VAL A 120 0.18 14.18 -5.12
N THR A 121 0.86 13.92 -6.23
CA THR A 121 1.73 14.90 -6.92
C THR A 121 1.00 15.91 -7.82
N ASP A 122 -0.27 16.21 -7.53
CA ASP A 122 -1.12 17.09 -8.34
C ASP A 122 -1.17 16.71 -9.83
N LYS A 123 -1.09 15.41 -10.14
CA LYS A 123 -1.08 14.87 -11.51
C LYS A 123 0.05 15.42 -12.39
N ASN A 124 1.22 15.65 -11.80
CA ASN A 124 2.40 16.12 -12.52
C ASN A 124 2.80 15.17 -13.68
N ARG A 125 3.01 15.73 -14.88
CA ARG A 125 3.34 14.97 -16.10
C ARG A 125 4.72 14.32 -16.08
N LEU A 126 5.71 14.98 -15.46
CA LEU A 126 7.06 14.43 -15.30
C LEU A 126 7.03 13.24 -14.34
N TYR A 127 6.27 13.35 -13.25
CA TYR A 127 6.06 12.24 -12.33
C TYR A 127 5.34 11.06 -13.01
N LEU A 128 4.32 11.34 -13.84
CA LEU A 128 3.66 10.32 -14.64
C LEU A 128 4.64 9.58 -15.58
N ALA A 129 5.55 10.31 -16.23
CA ALA A 129 6.57 9.69 -17.07
C ALA A 129 7.49 8.75 -16.26
N ALA A 130 7.89 9.15 -15.05
CA ALA A 130 8.65 8.29 -14.15
C ALA A 130 7.87 7.02 -13.76
N CYS A 131 6.58 7.13 -13.43
CA CYS A 131 5.72 5.98 -13.16
C CYS A 131 5.62 5.03 -14.35
N ILE A 132 5.47 5.56 -15.58
CA ILE A 132 5.37 4.74 -16.80
C ILE A 132 6.67 3.98 -17.03
N VAL A 133 7.83 4.63 -16.86
CA VAL A 133 9.14 3.98 -17.00
C VAL A 133 9.32 2.88 -15.95
N ALA A 134 8.95 3.14 -14.69
CA ALA A 134 9.00 2.14 -13.62
C ALA A 134 8.12 0.92 -13.91
N MET A 135 6.87 1.14 -14.32
CA MET A 135 5.97 0.05 -14.71
C MET A 135 6.46 -0.69 -15.95
N GLY A 136 7.07 0.01 -16.92
CA GLY A 136 7.69 -0.62 -18.09
C GLY A 136 8.83 -1.56 -17.70
N PHE A 137 9.69 -1.15 -16.76
CA PHE A 137 10.72 -2.00 -16.19
C PHE A 137 10.10 -3.22 -15.49
N ARG A 138 9.10 -3.01 -14.64
CA ARG A 138 8.40 -4.08 -13.92
C ARG A 138 7.72 -5.12 -14.81
N LEU A 139 7.07 -4.67 -15.89
CA LEU A 139 6.42 -5.55 -16.86
C LEU A 139 7.46 -6.36 -17.64
N SER A 140 8.56 -5.72 -18.03
CA SER A 140 9.64 -6.36 -18.77
C SER A 140 10.31 -7.47 -17.94
N THR A 141 10.57 -7.23 -16.66
CA THR A 141 11.14 -8.25 -15.75
C THR A 141 10.13 -9.35 -15.39
N GLY A 142 8.84 -9.04 -15.32
CA GLY A 142 7.79 -10.05 -15.13
C GLY A 142 7.62 -10.97 -16.35
N ILE A 143 7.63 -10.41 -17.56
CA ILE A 143 7.61 -11.22 -18.80
C ILE A 143 8.86 -12.10 -18.88
N LEU A 144 10.01 -11.56 -18.50
CA LEU A 144 11.26 -12.31 -18.47
C LEU A 144 11.17 -13.53 -17.54
N ASP A 145 10.59 -13.38 -16.35
CA ASP A 145 10.39 -14.48 -15.43
C ASP A 145 9.40 -15.52 -15.96
N LEU A 146 8.28 -15.09 -16.56
CA LEU A 146 7.32 -16.01 -17.19
C LEU A 146 7.93 -16.87 -18.30
N VAL A 147 9.01 -16.40 -18.94
CA VAL A 147 9.71 -17.13 -20.01
C VAL A 147 10.83 -18.02 -19.45
N TRP A 148 11.53 -17.58 -18.41
CA TRP A 148 12.69 -18.29 -17.87
C TRP A 148 12.37 -19.27 -16.74
N THR A 149 11.28 -19.03 -16.03
CA THR A 149 10.76 -19.93 -15.02
C THR A 149 9.86 -20.96 -15.69
N THR A 150 10.16 -22.24 -15.50
CA THR A 150 9.49 -23.33 -16.22
C THR A 150 9.18 -24.48 -15.28
N ALA A 151 8.10 -25.20 -15.56
CA ALA A 151 7.80 -26.48 -14.93
C ALA A 151 7.87 -27.62 -15.96
N TYR A 152 8.26 -28.80 -15.52
CA TYR A 152 8.23 -30.01 -16.34
C TYR A 152 7.88 -31.24 -15.51
N TRP A 153 7.31 -32.26 -16.15
CA TRP A 153 6.99 -33.53 -15.49
C TRP A 153 8.18 -34.48 -15.55
N ASP A 154 8.66 -34.90 -14.39
CA ASP A 154 9.63 -35.97 -14.22
C ASP A 154 8.91 -37.26 -13.77
N SER A 155 9.19 -38.39 -14.41
CA SER A 155 8.49 -39.65 -14.12
C SER A 155 8.84 -40.28 -12.77
N GLN A 156 9.95 -39.85 -12.13
CA GLN A 156 10.42 -40.35 -10.85
C GLN A 156 10.05 -39.42 -9.70
N VAL A 157 10.14 -38.11 -9.93
CA VAL A 157 9.95 -37.07 -8.90
C VAL A 157 8.57 -36.41 -8.98
N GLY A 158 7.89 -36.50 -10.12
CA GLY A 158 6.62 -35.82 -10.39
C GLY A 158 6.85 -34.45 -11.04
N CYS A 159 5.99 -33.47 -10.73
CA CYS A 159 6.13 -32.14 -11.30
C CYS A 159 7.31 -31.39 -10.66
N VAL A 160 8.27 -30.99 -11.48
CA VAL A 160 9.45 -30.22 -11.06
C VAL A 160 9.30 -28.78 -11.53
N TYR A 161 9.41 -27.84 -10.60
CA TYR A 161 9.40 -26.41 -10.86
C TYR A 161 10.82 -25.85 -10.81
N ASN A 162 11.23 -25.18 -11.89
CA ASN A 162 12.55 -24.57 -12.03
C ASN A 162 12.40 -23.05 -12.06
N GLN A 163 12.65 -22.41 -10.92
CA GLN A 163 12.65 -20.95 -10.76
C GLN A 163 13.97 -20.37 -11.25
N SER A 164 13.92 -19.30 -12.03
CA SER A 164 15.11 -18.57 -12.46
C SER A 164 15.51 -17.52 -11.42
N ASP A 165 16.60 -17.77 -10.70
CA ASP A 165 17.16 -16.87 -9.67
C ASP A 165 17.36 -15.42 -10.18
N PHE A 166 17.77 -15.29 -11.44
CA PHE A 166 18.08 -13.98 -12.00
C PHE A 166 16.82 -13.17 -12.30
N SER A 167 15.78 -13.80 -12.86
CA SER A 167 14.52 -13.11 -13.11
C SER A 167 13.78 -12.79 -11.81
N THR A 168 13.86 -13.69 -10.81
CA THR A 168 13.39 -13.42 -9.45
C THR A 168 13.99 -12.17 -8.84
N MET A 169 15.32 -12.06 -8.90
CA MET A 169 16.02 -10.86 -8.44
C MET A 169 15.56 -9.61 -9.19
N LEU A 170 15.42 -9.69 -10.52
CA LEU A 170 15.06 -8.54 -11.36
C LEU A 170 13.64 -8.03 -11.10
N TYR A 171 12.62 -8.90 -11.05
CA TYR A 171 11.27 -8.43 -10.79
C TYR A 171 11.12 -7.89 -9.36
N THR A 172 11.81 -8.49 -8.39
CA THR A 172 11.79 -8.03 -6.99
C THR A 172 12.45 -6.66 -6.85
N ALA A 173 13.55 -6.43 -7.59
CA ALA A 173 14.17 -5.12 -7.70
C ALA A 173 13.24 -4.11 -8.38
N ALA A 174 12.46 -4.53 -9.39
CA ALA A 174 11.49 -3.67 -10.03
C ALA A 174 10.36 -3.25 -9.08
N ASP A 175 9.83 -4.15 -8.25
CA ASP A 175 8.86 -3.83 -7.20
C ASP A 175 9.43 -2.76 -6.23
N ALA A 176 10.69 -2.92 -5.81
CA ALA A 176 11.37 -1.95 -4.94
C ALA A 176 11.56 -0.58 -5.61
N VAL A 177 11.84 -0.54 -6.92
CA VAL A 177 11.94 0.70 -7.71
C VAL A 177 10.59 1.42 -7.81
N CYS A 178 9.50 0.69 -8.08
CA CYS A 178 8.15 1.23 -8.11
C CYS A 178 7.79 1.90 -6.78
N ASP A 179 8.08 1.22 -5.67
CA ASP A 179 7.79 1.77 -4.35
C ASP A 179 8.71 2.94 -3.96
N ALA A 180 9.99 2.91 -4.34
CA ALA A 180 10.89 4.05 -4.14
C ALA A 180 10.39 5.30 -4.89
N ILE A 181 9.92 5.15 -6.13
CA ILE A 181 9.35 6.26 -6.92
C ILE A 181 8.07 6.80 -6.27
N ALA A 182 7.17 5.90 -5.81
CA ALA A 182 5.97 6.28 -5.05
C ALA A 182 6.31 7.12 -3.81
N THR A 183 7.35 6.72 -3.07
CA THR A 183 7.81 7.41 -1.87
C THR A 183 8.46 8.77 -2.18
N LEU A 184 9.24 8.86 -3.27
CA LEU A 184 9.78 10.13 -3.75
C LEU A 184 8.66 11.10 -4.15
N GLY A 185 7.57 10.62 -4.74
CA GLY A 185 6.39 11.43 -5.03
C GLY A 185 5.79 12.06 -3.76
N ALA A 186 5.62 11.28 -2.69
CA ALA A 186 5.14 11.79 -1.41
C ALA A 186 6.12 12.80 -0.77
N LEU A 187 7.42 12.51 -0.82
CA LEU A 187 8.47 13.36 -0.26
C LEU A 187 8.55 14.72 -0.98
N THR A 188 8.50 14.73 -2.32
CA THR A 188 8.55 15.98 -3.10
C THR A 188 7.38 16.90 -2.76
N MET A 189 6.18 16.35 -2.58
CA MET A 189 5.00 17.13 -2.18
C MET A 189 5.09 17.66 -0.76
N PHE A 190 5.62 16.85 0.17
CA PHE A 190 5.90 17.29 1.53
C PHE A 190 6.87 18.48 1.55
N LEU A 191 8.00 18.39 0.83
CA LEU A 191 8.99 19.47 0.73
C LEU A 191 8.42 20.73 0.05
N LYS A 192 7.55 20.57 -0.96
CA LYS A 192 6.87 21.69 -1.62
C LYS A 192 5.93 22.43 -0.66
N SER A 193 5.27 21.71 0.24
CA SER A 193 4.31 22.30 1.20
C SER A 193 4.97 23.17 2.27
N ASP A 194 6.26 22.93 2.56
CA ASP A 194 7.02 23.62 3.61
C ASP A 194 7.41 25.06 3.25
N LEU A 195 7.46 25.39 1.95
CA LEU A 195 7.73 26.75 1.46
C LEU A 195 6.66 27.78 1.86
N GLY A 196 5.52 27.35 2.43
CA GLY A 196 4.40 28.20 2.85
C GLY A 196 4.34 28.59 4.34
N GLY A 197 5.21 28.06 5.20
CA GLY A 197 5.31 28.44 6.62
C GLY A 197 4.55 27.56 7.61
N LEU A 198 5.29 27.12 8.64
CA LEU A 198 4.88 26.38 9.86
C LEU A 198 4.35 24.95 9.65
N LEU A 199 5.29 24.00 9.68
CA LEU A 199 5.10 22.57 9.92
C LEU A 199 4.26 22.33 11.18
N SER A 200 2.93 22.23 11.01
CA SER A 200 2.13 21.49 11.97
C SER A 200 2.29 20.00 11.67
N PHE A 201 2.71 19.22 12.67
CA PHE A 201 2.75 17.76 12.63
C PHE A 201 1.38 17.11 12.35
N GLU A 202 0.30 17.90 12.30
CA GLU A 202 -1.04 17.45 11.93
C GLU A 202 -1.42 17.72 10.46
N THR A 203 -0.47 18.10 9.61
CA THR A 203 -0.75 18.33 8.19
C THR A 203 -1.02 17.00 7.46
N LEU A 204 -1.95 17.04 6.50
CA LEU A 204 -2.31 15.89 5.65
C LEU A 204 -1.07 15.29 4.96
N TRP A 205 -0.15 16.16 4.50
CA TRP A 205 1.08 15.77 3.82
C TRP A 205 2.04 14.98 4.70
N PHE A 206 2.17 15.33 5.97
CA PHE A 206 2.99 14.57 6.92
C PHE A 206 2.43 13.17 7.16
N ARG A 207 1.10 13.03 7.26
CA ARG A 207 0.45 11.71 7.38
C ARG A 207 0.70 10.87 6.13
N LEU A 208 0.48 11.43 4.94
CA LEU A 208 0.76 10.75 3.67
C LEU A 208 2.23 10.33 3.54
N LEU A 209 3.17 11.19 3.96
CA LEU A 209 4.59 10.86 3.95
C LEU A 209 4.88 9.67 4.89
N LYS A 210 4.37 9.71 6.12
CA LYS A 210 4.54 8.64 7.11
C LYS A 210 3.99 7.30 6.59
N GLU A 211 2.82 7.30 5.96
CA GLU A 211 2.22 6.11 5.35
C GLU A 211 3.12 5.52 4.24
N ASN A 212 3.62 6.37 3.33
CA ASN A 212 4.49 5.91 2.24
C ASN A 212 5.85 5.44 2.74
N VAL A 213 6.47 6.14 3.71
CA VAL A 213 7.76 5.72 4.30
C VAL A 213 7.62 4.39 5.03
N PHE A 214 6.55 4.19 5.79
CA PHE A 214 6.30 2.92 6.48
C PHE A 214 6.09 1.77 5.48
N ARG A 215 5.26 1.99 4.45
CA ARG A 215 5.08 1.02 3.36
C ARG A 215 6.43 0.67 2.72
N SER A 216 7.20 1.69 2.38
CA SER A 216 8.48 1.54 1.68
C SER A 216 9.55 0.83 2.48
N GLY A 217 9.61 1.10 3.78
CA GLY A 217 10.50 0.36 4.68
C GLY A 217 10.17 -1.13 4.69
N LEU A 218 8.90 -1.50 4.79
CA LEU A 218 8.48 -2.90 4.82
C LEU A 218 8.69 -3.62 3.49
N THR A 219 8.34 -2.99 2.36
CA THR A 219 8.56 -3.56 1.02
C THR A 219 10.04 -3.75 0.75
N LEU A 220 10.89 -2.76 1.08
CA LEU A 220 12.33 -2.85 0.87
C LEU A 220 12.97 -3.98 1.70
N ILE A 221 12.54 -4.16 2.96
CA ILE A 221 13.01 -5.25 3.82
C ILE A 221 12.70 -6.60 3.16
N ILE A 222 11.44 -6.84 2.79
CA ILE A 222 11.06 -8.14 2.25
C ILE A 222 11.64 -8.39 0.85
N CYS A 223 11.71 -7.37 -0.01
CA CYS A 223 12.38 -7.47 -1.31
C CYS A 223 13.87 -7.80 -1.14
N SER A 224 14.54 -7.21 -0.15
CA SER A 224 15.96 -7.51 0.13
C SER A 224 16.16 -8.96 0.58
N ILE A 225 15.26 -9.48 1.43
CA ILE A 225 15.28 -10.88 1.86
C ILE A 225 15.09 -11.80 0.65
N VAL A 226 14.06 -11.56 -0.16
CA VAL A 226 13.75 -12.38 -1.35
C VAL A 226 14.90 -12.38 -2.35
N MET A 227 15.47 -11.20 -2.66
CA MET A 227 16.63 -11.10 -3.55
C MET A 227 17.85 -11.85 -3.01
N PHE A 228 18.10 -11.78 -1.69
CA PHE A 228 19.19 -12.51 -1.06
C PHE A 228 18.99 -14.03 -1.11
N MET A 229 17.79 -14.51 -0.75
CA MET A 229 17.45 -15.93 -0.76
C MET A 229 17.50 -16.50 -2.16
N SER A 230 16.95 -15.79 -3.15
CA SER A 230 16.95 -16.19 -4.55
C SER A 230 18.35 -16.36 -5.15
N ARG A 231 19.36 -15.63 -4.66
CA ARG A 231 20.74 -15.77 -5.14
C ARG A 231 21.57 -16.78 -4.36
N SER A 232 21.02 -17.34 -3.30
CA SER A 232 21.75 -18.20 -2.38
C SER A 232 21.56 -19.67 -2.79
N PRO A 233 22.57 -20.33 -3.41
CA PRO A 233 22.43 -21.71 -3.89
C PRO A 233 22.29 -22.73 -2.76
N LEU A 234 22.54 -22.32 -1.52
CA LEU A 234 22.43 -23.14 -0.31
C LEU A 234 21.04 -23.10 0.31
N VAL A 235 20.14 -22.24 -0.17
CA VAL A 235 18.79 -22.09 0.39
C VAL A 235 17.85 -23.06 -0.32
N PRO A 236 17.25 -24.02 0.39
CA PRO A 236 16.22 -24.88 -0.17
C PRO A 236 15.03 -24.09 -0.73
N LEU A 237 14.43 -24.61 -1.80
CA LEU A 237 13.31 -23.97 -2.49
C LEU A 237 12.11 -23.71 -1.56
N ASN A 238 11.84 -24.59 -0.58
CA ASN A 238 10.75 -24.40 0.37
C ASN A 238 10.92 -23.14 1.24
N ILE A 239 12.16 -22.83 1.64
CA ILE A 239 12.48 -21.61 2.40
C ILE A 239 12.26 -20.38 1.51
N LEU A 240 12.61 -20.46 0.22
CA LEU A 240 12.35 -19.40 -0.74
C LEU A 240 10.84 -19.17 -0.90
N TYR A 241 10.03 -20.22 -1.05
CA TYR A 241 8.57 -20.06 -1.12
C TYR A 241 7.97 -19.47 0.14
N MET A 242 8.44 -19.88 1.33
CA MET A 242 8.02 -19.25 2.58
C MET A 242 8.28 -17.73 2.56
N SER A 243 9.41 -17.29 1.99
CA SER A 243 9.70 -15.85 1.84
C SER A 243 8.78 -15.17 0.82
N PHE A 244 8.39 -15.86 -0.25
CA PHE A 244 7.38 -15.38 -1.21
C PHE A 244 6.00 -15.22 -0.57
N SER A 245 5.53 -16.17 0.22
CA SER A 245 4.25 -16.03 0.94
C SER A 245 4.31 -14.92 2.00
N ALA A 246 5.45 -14.73 2.66
CA ALA A 246 5.65 -13.58 3.55
C ALA A 246 5.59 -12.25 2.78
N GLN A 247 6.16 -12.20 1.57
CA GLN A 247 6.07 -11.05 0.67
C GLN A 247 4.62 -10.75 0.27
N GLN A 248 3.87 -11.76 -0.19
CA GLN A 248 2.45 -11.59 -0.49
C GLN A 248 1.66 -11.06 0.71
N TYR A 249 1.90 -11.63 1.90
CA TYR A 249 1.24 -11.22 3.14
C TYR A 249 1.51 -9.75 3.49
N ILE A 250 2.76 -9.31 3.39
CA ILE A 250 3.13 -7.92 3.63
C ILE A 250 2.43 -7.01 2.61
N TYR A 251 2.49 -7.34 1.33
CA TYR A 251 1.91 -6.53 0.26
C TYR A 251 0.39 -6.41 0.39
N ILE A 252 -0.33 -7.50 0.69
CA ILE A 252 -1.78 -7.43 0.85
C ILE A 252 -2.19 -6.63 2.08
N ARG A 253 -1.46 -6.76 3.19
CA ARG A 253 -1.68 -5.93 4.39
C ARG A 253 -1.46 -4.46 4.08
N LEU A 254 -0.39 -4.13 3.35
CA LEU A 254 -0.09 -2.76 2.95
C LEU A 254 -1.14 -2.18 1.99
N ALA A 255 -1.66 -2.96 1.05
CA ALA A 255 -2.74 -2.54 0.16
C ALA A 255 -4.03 -2.25 0.96
N ASN A 256 -4.41 -3.17 1.84
CA ASN A 256 -5.64 -3.06 2.63
C ASN A 256 -5.56 -2.01 3.75
N LEU A 257 -4.35 -1.62 4.18
CA LEU A 257 -4.14 -0.54 5.16
C LEU A 257 -4.72 0.80 4.68
N GLU A 258 -4.85 1.00 3.37
CA GLU A 258 -5.50 2.18 2.79
C GLU A 258 -6.97 2.33 3.23
N LEU A 259 -7.67 1.22 3.50
CA LEU A 259 -9.04 1.24 4.00
C LEU A 259 -9.11 1.89 5.38
N HIS A 260 -8.18 1.52 6.26
CA HIS A 260 -8.09 2.07 7.60
C HIS A 260 -7.74 3.56 7.59
N TYR A 261 -6.71 3.96 6.85
CA TYR A 261 -6.31 5.37 6.77
C TYR A 261 -7.38 6.28 6.18
N LYS A 262 -8.20 5.76 5.27
CA LYS A 262 -9.32 6.52 4.71
C LYS A 262 -10.41 6.82 5.76
N ASP A 263 -10.71 5.87 6.63
CA ASP A 263 -11.73 6.05 7.67
C ASP A 263 -11.22 6.99 8.78
N GLU A 264 -9.95 6.91 9.17
CA GLU A 264 -9.32 7.86 10.10
C GLU A 264 -9.31 9.31 9.58
N ARG A 265 -9.09 9.50 8.27
CA ARG A 265 -9.10 10.83 7.63
C ARG A 265 -10.49 11.47 7.72
N LYS A 266 -11.56 10.70 7.54
CA LYS A 266 -12.95 11.20 7.69
C LYS A 266 -13.24 11.63 9.12
N VAL A 267 -12.86 10.81 10.11
CA VAL A 267 -13.07 11.12 11.53
C VAL A 267 -12.31 12.40 11.92
N SER A 268 -11.04 12.51 11.50
CA SER A 268 -10.22 13.70 11.77
C SER A 268 -10.80 14.98 11.15
N GLN A 269 -11.42 14.89 9.97
CA GLN A 269 -12.09 16.03 9.34
C GLN A 269 -13.38 16.41 10.08
N THR A 270 -14.20 15.46 10.50
CA THR A 270 -15.43 15.73 11.24
C THR A 270 -15.15 16.45 12.56
N ILE A 271 -14.13 16.00 13.32
CA ILE A 271 -13.74 16.62 14.60
C ILE A 271 -13.32 18.09 14.42
N ARG A 272 -12.64 18.44 13.34
CA ARG A 272 -12.26 19.83 13.05
C ARG A 272 -13.45 20.74 12.76
N ILE A 273 -14.54 20.19 12.21
CA ILE A 273 -15.76 20.95 11.91
C ILE A 273 -16.60 21.15 13.17
N THR A 274 -16.65 20.16 14.07
CA THR A 274 -17.41 20.24 15.33
C THR A 274 -16.66 20.89 16.48
N ALA A 275 -15.34 21.07 16.39
CA ALA A 275 -14.59 21.83 17.38
C ALA A 275 -15.12 23.29 17.40
N PRO A 276 -15.75 23.75 18.51
CA PRO A 276 -16.25 25.11 18.58
C PRO A 276 -15.06 26.06 18.49
N ASP A 277 -15.09 26.90 17.47
CA ASP A 277 -14.04 27.88 17.18
C ASP A 277 -13.73 28.64 18.48
N ALA A 278 -12.50 28.53 18.98
CA ALA A 278 -12.10 29.18 20.23
C ALA A 278 -12.25 30.71 20.16
N SER A 279 -12.38 31.24 18.93
CA SER A 279 -12.74 32.62 18.60
C SER A 279 -14.17 32.99 19.05
N THR A 280 -15.13 32.06 19.02
CA THR A 280 -16.53 32.28 19.44
C THR A 280 -16.68 32.30 20.95
N ARG A 281 -15.81 31.57 21.68
CA ARG A 281 -15.80 31.55 23.16
C ARG A 281 -15.31 32.88 23.76
N LYS A 282 -14.41 33.59 23.07
CA LYS A 282 -14.02 34.96 23.46
C LYS A 282 -15.14 35.97 23.21
N LYS A 283 -15.93 35.84 22.14
CA LYS A 283 -17.06 36.74 21.89
C LYS A 283 -18.23 36.55 22.86
N SER A 284 -18.52 35.32 23.30
CA SER A 284 -19.58 35.11 24.31
C SER A 284 -19.15 35.58 25.72
N SER A 285 -17.86 35.50 26.05
CA SER A 285 -17.30 36.06 27.29
C SER A 285 -17.32 37.59 27.32
N VAL A 286 -17.09 38.26 26.18
CA VAL A 286 -17.17 39.73 26.08
C VAL A 286 -18.63 40.21 26.06
N ALA A 287 -19.54 39.49 25.40
CA ALA A 287 -20.97 39.80 25.44
C ALA A 287 -21.59 39.61 26.84
N ALA A 288 -21.17 38.56 27.58
CA ALA A 288 -21.57 38.37 28.98
C ALA A 288 -20.96 39.42 29.93
N ARG A 289 -19.78 39.98 29.62
CA ARG A 289 -19.23 41.13 30.37
C ARG A 289 -19.95 42.45 30.06
N GLN A 290 -20.43 42.66 28.84
CA GLN A 290 -21.19 43.87 28.49
C GLN A 290 -22.63 43.88 29.04
N SER A 291 -23.25 42.71 29.25
CA SER A 291 -24.57 42.65 29.89
C SER A 291 -24.52 42.91 31.40
N ILE A 292 -23.41 42.56 32.07
CA ILE A 292 -23.19 42.88 33.50
C ILE A 292 -22.91 44.38 33.69
N VAL A 293 -22.20 45.03 32.76
CA VAL A 293 -21.94 46.49 32.84
C VAL A 293 -23.20 47.33 32.57
N ARG A 294 -24.18 46.80 31.82
CA ARG A 294 -25.48 47.50 31.62
C ARG A 294 -26.46 47.37 32.80
N SER A 295 -26.25 46.44 33.74
CA SER A 295 -27.08 46.33 34.95
C SER A 295 -26.50 47.09 36.15
N ALA A 296 -25.26 47.57 36.06
CA ALA A 296 -24.68 48.52 37.00
C ALA A 296 -24.86 49.93 36.42
N GLY A 297 -25.95 50.60 36.81
CA GLY A 297 -26.28 51.95 36.37
C GLY A 297 -25.19 52.96 36.72
N VAL A 298 -24.20 53.11 35.85
CA VAL A 298 -23.24 54.22 35.85
C VAL A 298 -23.37 54.91 34.50
N THR A 299 -24.37 55.80 34.44
CA THR A 299 -24.38 56.93 33.53
C THR A 299 -23.20 57.82 33.91
N ASP A 300 -22.13 57.79 33.12
CA ASP A 300 -21.30 58.98 32.97
C ASP A 300 -20.96 59.21 31.49
N VAL A 301 -21.30 60.43 31.12
CA VAL A 301 -21.25 61.06 29.82
C VAL A 301 -19.81 61.37 29.48
N ILE A 302 -19.27 60.81 28.40
CA ILE A 302 -18.15 61.44 27.69
C ILE A 302 -18.46 61.41 26.19
N ASN A 303 -18.95 62.57 25.74
CA ASN A 303 -19.19 62.91 24.35
C ASN A 303 -17.86 63.43 23.77
N ILE A 304 -17.23 62.67 22.87
CA ILE A 304 -16.10 63.17 22.05
C ILE A 304 -16.56 63.18 20.60
N ASN A 305 -17.09 64.33 20.22
CA ASN A 305 -17.13 64.78 18.83
C ASN A 305 -15.70 65.16 18.43
N SER A 306 -15.20 64.59 17.33
CA SER A 306 -14.20 65.25 16.50
C SER A 306 -14.34 64.77 15.06
N ASP A 307 -15.13 65.53 14.30
CA ASP A 307 -15.01 65.69 12.85
C ASP A 307 -13.60 66.18 12.49
N SER A 308 -13.03 65.66 11.40
CA SER A 308 -12.36 66.48 10.36
C SER A 308 -11.86 65.62 9.19
N THR A 309 -12.59 65.73 8.08
CA THR A 309 -12.10 66.04 6.71
C THR A 309 -10.65 65.69 6.35
N THR A 310 -10.46 64.96 5.23
CA THR A 310 -9.98 65.56 3.96
C THR A 310 -10.03 64.58 2.78
N LYS A 311 -10.65 65.05 1.68
CA LYS A 311 -10.48 64.58 0.30
C LYS A 311 -9.17 65.16 -0.27
N SER A 312 -8.43 64.40 -1.08
CA SER A 312 -7.69 64.92 -2.25
C SER A 312 -7.00 63.80 -3.03
N LYS A 313 -7.43 63.64 -4.29
CA LYS A 313 -6.77 63.05 -5.48
C LYS A 313 -6.40 61.57 -5.47
#